data_AF-A0A0G1LMA4-F1
#
_entry.id   AF-A0A0G1LMA4-F1
#
_cell.length_a   1.000
_cell.length_b   1.000
_cell.length_c   1.000
_cell.angle_alpha   90.00
_cell.angle_beta   90.00
_cell.angle_gamma   90.00
#
_symmetry.space_group_name_H-M   'P 1'
#
loop_
_entity.id
_entity.type
_entity.pdbx_description
1 polymer ?
#
loop_
_entity_poly.entity_id
_entity_poly.type
_entity_poly.pdbx_seq_one_letter_code
_entity_poly.pdbx_strand_id
1 'polypeptide(L)'
;MERLREKGLLQVVKEGKRISYVALHPKELLKKAEAQKEQLKDLLPDFLAIYAEKSSSPFVQMFTGNLKVGEDYIYLSPSQLTAKMVDPVFMKKWIARRVTKGLHSRSLRVRGQDVPDISEYNQEEKFLRQIRYLPSNIDLKGSIYVYGNNIGVISTEKEDSAFIIYSSDLAFSLREVFEFLWQVGMKD
;
A
#
# COMPACT_ATOMS: atom_id res chain seq x y z
N MET A 1 -26.39 -32.25 -2.20
CA MET A 1 -24.99 -32.54 -2.58
C MET A 1 -24.40 -31.48 -3.50
N GLU A 2 -25.06 -31.12 -4.59
CA GLU A 2 -24.57 -30.13 -5.58
C GLU A 2 -24.27 -28.75 -4.97
N ARG A 3 -25.18 -28.21 -4.15
CA ARG A 3 -24.98 -26.94 -3.40
C ARG A 3 -23.80 -26.96 -2.42
N LEU A 4 -23.44 -28.13 -1.88
CA LEU A 4 -22.26 -28.29 -1.01
C LEU A 4 -20.97 -28.37 -1.83
N ARG A 5 -21.07 -28.93 -3.05
CA ARG A 5 -19.97 -28.97 -4.01
C ARG A 5 -19.63 -27.57 -4.53
N GLU A 6 -20.63 -26.78 -4.93
CA GLU A 6 -20.48 -25.40 -5.37
C GLU A 6 -19.85 -24.50 -4.30
N LYS A 7 -20.23 -24.71 -3.04
CA LYS A 7 -19.64 -24.00 -1.90
C LYS A 7 -18.25 -24.51 -1.51
N GLY A 8 -17.73 -25.53 -2.19
CA GLY A 8 -16.46 -26.18 -1.90
C GLY A 8 -16.39 -26.71 -0.46
N LEU A 9 -17.46 -27.36 0.00
CA LEU A 9 -17.60 -27.96 1.34
C LEU A 9 -17.48 -29.49 1.31
N LEU A 10 -17.18 -30.05 0.14
CA LEU A 10 -16.94 -31.47 -0.08
C LEU A 10 -15.53 -31.68 -0.63
N GLN A 11 -14.84 -32.69 -0.14
CA GLN A 11 -13.62 -33.23 -0.72
C GLN A 11 -13.97 -34.38 -1.66
N VAL A 12 -13.31 -34.43 -2.82
CA VAL A 12 -13.42 -35.53 -3.76
C VAL A 12 -12.35 -36.56 -3.43
N VAL A 13 -12.76 -37.78 -3.06
CA VAL A 13 -11.86 -38.90 -2.83
C VAL A 13 -12.04 -39.88 -3.98
N LYS A 14 -10.94 -40.27 -4.62
CA LYS A 14 -10.95 -41.20 -5.76
C LYS A 14 -10.33 -42.52 -5.33
N GLU A 15 -11.15 -43.56 -5.23
CA GLU A 15 -10.72 -44.92 -4.92
C GLU A 15 -10.95 -45.79 -6.16
N GLY A 16 -9.89 -46.01 -6.93
CA GLY A 16 -9.94 -46.74 -8.20
C GLY A 16 -10.86 -46.06 -9.23
N LYS A 17 -11.92 -46.76 -9.66
CA LYS A 17 -12.94 -46.24 -10.59
C LYS A 17 -14.09 -45.48 -9.89
N ARG A 18 -14.17 -45.50 -8.56
CA ARG A 18 -15.24 -44.82 -7.81
C ARG A 18 -14.79 -43.43 -7.34
N ILE A 19 -15.71 -42.48 -7.45
CA ILE A 19 -15.56 -41.12 -6.93
C ILE A 19 -16.53 -41.00 -5.75
N SER A 20 -16.01 -40.73 -4.56
CA SER A 20 -16.81 -40.44 -3.37
C SER A 20 -16.64 -38.97 -2.96
N TYR A 21 -17.72 -38.38 -2.45
CA TYR A 21 -17.74 -37.02 -1.94
C TYR A 21 -17.87 -37.07 -0.43
N VAL A 22 -16.86 -36.59 0.27
CA VAL A 22 -16.81 -36.58 1.73
C VAL A 22 -16.89 -35.14 2.23
N ALA A 23 -17.60 -34.90 3.33
CA ALA A 23 -17.62 -33.58 3.95
C ALA A 23 -16.21 -33.13 4.35
N LEU A 24 -15.90 -31.86 4.12
CA LEU A 24 -14.66 -31.26 4.61
C LEU A 24 -14.61 -31.33 6.14
N HIS A 25 -13.45 -31.72 6.67
CA HIS A 25 -13.23 -31.77 8.11
C HIS A 25 -13.44 -30.36 8.72
N PRO A 26 -14.08 -30.21 9.91
CA PRO A 26 -14.37 -28.89 10.49
C PRO A 26 -13.17 -27.95 10.61
N LYS A 27 -11.97 -28.48 10.90
CA LYS A 27 -10.72 -27.68 10.92
C LYS A 27 -10.38 -27.05 9.56
N GLU A 28 -10.68 -27.72 8.45
CA GLU A 28 -10.45 -27.19 7.10
C GLU A 28 -11.49 -26.12 6.74
N LEU A 29 -12.73 -26.24 7.25
CA LEU A 29 -13.73 -25.17 7.15
C LEU A 29 -13.29 -23.90 7.88
N LEU A 30 -12.72 -24.05 9.08
CA LEU A 30 -12.17 -22.92 9.84
C LEU A 30 -11.01 -22.25 9.09
N LYS A 31 -10.03 -23.02 8.61
CA LYS A 31 -8.93 -22.49 7.79
C LYS A 31 -9.42 -21.76 6.55
N LYS A 32 -10.46 -22.29 5.88
CA LYS A 32 -11.06 -21.65 4.70
C LYS A 32 -11.71 -20.30 5.06
N ALA A 33 -12.44 -20.24 6.17
CA ALA A 33 -13.05 -19.00 6.65
C ALA A 33 -11.99 -17.96 7.03
N GLU A 34 -10.90 -18.37 7.69
CA GLU A 34 -9.77 -17.50 8.01
C GLU A 34 -9.08 -16.99 6.74
N ALA A 35 -8.82 -17.86 5.76
CA ALA A 35 -8.25 -17.46 4.48
C ALA A 35 -9.13 -16.47 3.73
N GLN A 36 -10.45 -16.68 3.69
CA GLN A 36 -11.40 -15.75 3.08
C GLN A 36 -11.44 -14.40 3.82
N LYS A 37 -11.37 -14.42 5.15
CA LYS A 37 -11.30 -13.19 5.96
C LYS A 37 -10.03 -12.40 5.65
N GLU A 38 -8.88 -13.05 5.55
CA GLU A 38 -7.62 -12.38 5.19
C GLU A 38 -7.64 -11.87 3.75
N GLN A 39 -8.19 -12.63 2.79
CA GLN A 39 -8.42 -12.16 1.42
C GLN A 39 -9.31 -10.92 1.37
N LEU A 40 -10.39 -10.90 2.15
CA LEU A 40 -11.29 -9.74 2.21
C LEU A 40 -10.58 -8.53 2.81
N LYS A 41 -9.82 -8.70 3.91
CA LYS A 41 -9.01 -7.61 4.48
C LYS A 41 -8.01 -7.05 3.47
N ASP A 42 -7.41 -7.91 2.67
CA ASP A 42 -6.46 -7.52 1.63
C ASP A 42 -7.09 -6.70 0.50
N LEU A 43 -8.34 -6.99 0.15
CA LEU A 43 -9.10 -6.32 -0.92
C LEU A 43 -9.95 -5.13 -0.42
N LEU A 44 -10.14 -5.03 0.90
CA LEU A 44 -10.98 -4.00 1.50
C LEU A 44 -10.56 -2.56 1.11
N PRO A 45 -9.27 -2.20 1.05
CA PRO A 45 -8.86 -0.87 0.60
C PRO A 45 -9.30 -0.55 -0.83
N ASP A 46 -9.20 -1.53 -1.75
CA ASP A 46 -9.60 -1.36 -3.15
C ASP A 46 -11.13 -1.18 -3.25
N PHE A 47 -11.91 -1.94 -2.48
CA PHE A 47 -13.37 -1.79 -2.43
C PHE A 47 -13.80 -0.45 -1.86
N LEU A 48 -13.08 0.03 -0.84
CA LEU A 48 -13.30 1.33 -0.21
C LEU A 48 -12.96 2.47 -1.17
N ALA A 49 -11.89 2.36 -1.95
CA ALA A 49 -11.58 3.33 -3.01
C ALA A 49 -12.71 3.43 -4.05
N ILE A 50 -13.21 2.29 -4.55
CA ILE A 50 -14.33 2.26 -5.51
C ILE A 50 -15.61 2.87 -4.91
N TYR A 51 -15.85 2.62 -3.62
CA TYR A 51 -17.00 3.21 -2.93
C TYR A 51 -16.85 4.72 -2.79
N ALA A 52 -15.66 5.21 -2.46
CA ALA A 52 -15.35 6.62 -2.33
C ALA A 52 -15.61 7.39 -3.63
N GLU A 53 -15.23 6.84 -4.78
CA GLU A 53 -15.46 7.49 -6.09
C GLU A 53 -16.94 7.73 -6.40
N LYS A 54 -17.83 6.89 -5.84
CA LYS A 54 -19.28 7.03 -6.00
C LYS A 54 -19.93 7.86 -4.89
N SER A 55 -19.22 8.07 -3.79
CA SER A 55 -19.67 8.83 -2.63
C SER A 55 -19.30 10.30 -2.78
N SER A 56 -20.20 11.20 -2.41
CA SER A 56 -19.90 12.64 -2.35
C SER A 56 -19.13 13.06 -1.09
N SER A 57 -18.91 12.14 -0.15
CA SER A 57 -18.22 12.42 1.11
C SER A 57 -16.86 11.73 1.19
N PRO A 58 -15.79 12.46 1.54
CA PRO A 58 -14.52 11.85 1.87
C PRO A 58 -14.67 11.00 3.14
N PHE A 59 -13.82 9.98 3.27
CA PHE A 59 -13.69 9.24 4.52
C PHE A 59 -12.26 8.80 4.78
N VAL A 60 -11.99 8.51 6.05
CA VAL A 60 -10.67 8.11 6.54
C VAL A 60 -10.73 6.67 7.02
N GLN A 61 -9.78 5.86 6.60
CA GLN A 61 -9.60 4.50 7.07
C GLN A 61 -8.28 4.39 7.83
N MET A 62 -8.37 4.04 9.12
CA MET A 62 -7.19 3.62 9.88
C MET A 62 -6.64 2.33 9.31
N PHE A 63 -5.32 2.29 9.17
CA PHE A 63 -4.65 1.23 8.47
C PHE A 63 -3.53 0.68 9.35
N THR A 64 -3.73 -0.53 9.83
CA THR A 64 -2.79 -1.24 10.71
C THR A 64 -1.84 -2.17 9.95
N GLY A 65 -1.88 -2.12 8.62
CA GLY A 65 -1.06 -2.94 7.72
C GLY A 65 -0.09 -2.11 6.91
N ASN A 66 0.36 -2.67 5.77
CA ASN A 66 1.30 -1.98 4.89
C ASN A 66 0.65 -1.36 3.64
N LEU A 67 0.91 -0.08 3.37
CA LEU A 67 0.22 0.69 2.33
C LEU A 67 0.46 0.04 0.96
N LYS A 68 -0.61 -0.38 0.27
CA LYS A 68 -0.53 -0.96 -1.06
C LYS A 68 -0.88 0.10 -2.08
N VAL A 69 0.13 0.59 -2.79
CA VAL A 69 -0.06 1.44 -3.96
C VAL A 69 -0.05 0.57 -5.22
N GLY A 70 -1.14 0.63 -5.98
CA GLY A 70 -1.36 -0.18 -7.18
C GLY A 70 -0.94 0.49 -8.49
N GLU A 71 -0.54 1.76 -8.43
CA GLU A 71 -0.36 2.67 -9.56
C GLU A 71 0.85 3.59 -9.33
N ASP A 72 1.11 4.49 -10.27
CA ASP A 72 2.15 5.52 -10.12
C ASP A 72 1.77 6.48 -8.99
N TYR A 73 2.77 6.97 -8.26
CA TYR A 73 2.50 7.81 -7.09
C TYR A 73 3.59 8.84 -6.83
N ILE A 74 3.18 9.88 -6.14
CA ILE A 74 4.06 10.94 -5.65
C ILE A 74 4.06 10.92 -4.13
N TYR A 75 5.17 11.33 -3.52
CA TYR A 75 5.20 11.38 -2.06
C TYR A 75 6.18 12.41 -1.50
N LEU A 76 5.82 12.95 -0.34
CA LEU A 76 6.68 13.77 0.52
C LEU A 76 7.04 12.94 1.74
N SER A 77 8.32 12.82 2.06
CA SER A 77 8.74 11.91 3.15
C SER A 77 10.02 12.34 3.86
N PRO A 78 10.01 12.36 5.21
CA PRO A 78 11.22 12.20 6.01
C PRO A 78 11.64 10.73 5.93
N SER A 79 12.52 10.42 4.97
CA SER A 79 12.78 9.03 4.55
C SER A 79 13.35 8.17 5.68
N GLN A 80 14.28 8.71 6.50
CA GLN A 80 14.78 8.05 7.71
C GLN A 80 13.68 7.71 8.71
N LEU A 81 12.80 8.66 9.03
CA LEU A 81 11.72 8.45 9.99
C LEU A 81 10.75 7.39 9.48
N THR A 82 10.40 7.48 8.21
CA THR A 82 9.45 6.54 7.57
C THR A 82 10.01 5.12 7.53
N ALA A 83 11.31 4.96 7.25
CA ALA A 83 11.95 3.65 7.24
C ALA A 83 12.00 2.98 8.62
N LYS A 84 11.90 3.74 9.72
CA LYS A 84 11.78 3.19 11.09
C LYS A 84 10.38 2.66 11.39
N MET A 85 9.36 3.22 10.75
CA MET A 85 7.95 2.88 11.00
C MET A 85 7.47 1.66 10.20
N VAL A 86 8.22 1.24 9.18
CA VAL A 86 7.79 0.17 8.28
C VAL A 86 8.78 -1.00 8.33
N ASP A 87 8.25 -2.22 8.36
CA ASP A 87 9.05 -3.44 8.33
C ASP A 87 9.98 -3.46 7.09
N PRO A 88 11.31 -3.60 7.28
CA PRO A 88 12.27 -3.57 6.17
C PRO A 88 12.06 -4.71 5.15
N VAL A 89 11.62 -5.89 5.60
CA VAL A 89 11.38 -7.03 4.72
C VAL A 89 10.16 -6.76 3.84
N PHE A 90 9.11 -6.21 4.43
CA PHE A 90 7.95 -5.73 3.70
C PHE A 90 8.35 -4.67 2.67
N MET A 91 9.08 -3.62 3.08
CA MET A 91 9.48 -2.54 2.17
C MET A 91 10.27 -3.05 0.98
N LYS A 92 11.22 -3.98 1.20
CA LYS A 92 11.98 -4.60 0.12
C LYS A 92 11.08 -5.34 -0.86
N LYS A 93 10.14 -6.16 -0.36
CA LYS A 93 9.17 -6.90 -1.19
C LYS A 93 8.25 -5.95 -1.95
N TRP A 94 7.82 -4.88 -1.31
CA TRP A 94 6.96 -3.87 -1.91
C TRP A 94 7.66 -3.11 -3.03
N ILE A 95 8.88 -2.63 -2.80
CA ILE A 95 9.72 -1.98 -3.81
C ILE A 95 9.94 -2.92 -4.99
N ALA A 96 10.30 -4.18 -4.74
CA ALA A 96 10.50 -5.17 -5.80
C ALA A 96 9.23 -5.38 -6.64
N ARG A 97 8.08 -5.60 -5.98
CA ARG A 97 6.78 -5.77 -6.66
C ARG A 97 6.42 -4.56 -7.51
N ARG A 98 6.66 -3.35 -7.01
CA ARG A 98 6.42 -2.10 -7.73
C ARG A 98 7.28 -2.00 -8.99
N VAL A 99 8.58 -2.29 -8.88
CA VAL A 99 9.52 -2.29 -10.01
C VAL A 99 9.14 -3.35 -11.04
N THR A 100 8.80 -4.58 -10.61
CA THR A 100 8.31 -5.64 -11.52
C THR A 100 7.06 -5.21 -12.29
N LYS A 101 6.21 -4.38 -11.69
CA LYS A 101 5.01 -3.84 -12.32
C LYS A 101 5.25 -2.61 -13.20
N GLY A 102 6.47 -2.09 -13.25
CA GLY A 102 6.79 -0.87 -14.02
C GLY A 102 6.20 0.41 -13.42
N LEU A 103 5.86 0.42 -12.13
CA LEU A 103 5.24 1.57 -11.48
C LEU A 103 6.30 2.60 -11.08
N HIS A 104 6.09 3.83 -11.51
CA HIS A 104 6.99 4.96 -11.30
C HIS A 104 6.63 5.74 -10.04
N SER A 105 7.62 6.40 -9.45
CA SER A 105 7.38 7.31 -8.34
C SER A 105 8.22 8.57 -8.41
N ARG A 106 7.68 9.67 -7.90
CA ARG A 106 8.43 10.91 -7.65
C ARG A 106 8.41 11.24 -6.17
N SER A 107 9.56 11.56 -5.61
CA SER A 107 9.69 11.80 -4.16
C SER A 107 10.33 13.14 -3.86
N LEU A 108 9.69 13.92 -3.00
CA LEU A 108 10.28 15.06 -2.32
C LEU A 108 10.76 14.63 -0.94
N ARG A 109 12.05 14.82 -0.68
CA ARG A 109 12.71 14.44 0.57
C ARG A 109 13.37 15.64 1.22
N VAL A 110 13.63 15.57 2.52
CA VAL A 110 14.41 16.61 3.19
C VAL A 110 15.90 16.29 3.02
N ARG A 111 16.69 17.26 2.54
CA ARG A 111 18.13 17.10 2.38
C ARG A 111 18.78 16.66 3.71
N GLY A 112 19.62 15.64 3.66
CA GLY A 112 20.30 15.07 4.83
C GLY A 112 19.45 14.10 5.66
N GLN A 113 18.21 13.79 5.24
CA GLN A 113 17.32 12.85 5.94
C GLN A 113 17.01 11.58 5.12
N ASP A 114 17.89 11.22 4.18
CA ASP A 114 17.82 9.95 3.46
C ASP A 114 18.25 8.76 4.33
N VAL A 115 17.74 7.57 3.99
CA VAL A 115 18.14 6.34 4.67
C VAL A 115 19.58 5.99 4.27
N PRO A 116 20.56 6.01 5.17
CA PRO A 116 21.96 5.81 4.79
C PRO A 116 22.20 4.40 4.24
N ASP A 117 23.06 4.28 3.24
CA ASP A 117 23.64 3.03 2.72
C ASP A 117 22.65 1.94 2.24
N ILE A 118 21.41 2.30 1.90
CA ILE A 118 20.42 1.35 1.37
C ILE A 118 20.00 1.71 -0.06
N SER A 119 20.50 0.95 -1.02
CA SER A 119 20.30 1.19 -2.46
C SER A 119 18.83 1.24 -2.87
N GLU A 120 17.99 0.38 -2.29
CA GLU A 120 16.55 0.28 -2.55
C GLU A 120 15.79 1.58 -2.24
N TYR A 121 16.29 2.35 -1.28
CA TYR A 121 15.69 3.64 -0.92
C TYR A 121 16.24 4.79 -1.76
N ASN A 122 17.49 4.76 -2.20
CA ASN A 122 18.14 5.97 -2.73
C ASN A 122 18.44 5.93 -4.22
N GLN A 123 18.53 4.76 -4.85
CA GLN A 123 18.76 4.71 -6.30
C GLN A 123 17.48 5.03 -7.09
N GLU A 124 17.60 5.92 -8.05
CA GLU A 124 16.50 6.42 -8.88
C GLU A 124 16.14 5.43 -10.00
N GLU A 125 17.02 5.29 -11.00
CA GLU A 125 16.76 4.55 -12.24
C GLU A 125 16.40 3.08 -12.01
N LYS A 126 17.24 2.35 -11.26
CA LYS A 126 17.04 0.93 -10.94
C LYS A 126 15.70 0.66 -10.25
N PHE A 127 15.21 1.64 -9.51
CA PHE A 127 13.96 1.54 -8.77
C PHE A 127 12.89 2.45 -9.35
N LEU A 128 12.93 2.84 -10.64
CA LEU A 128 11.87 3.61 -11.30
C LEU A 128 11.35 4.78 -10.43
N ARG A 129 12.28 5.52 -9.81
CA ARG A 129 11.99 6.62 -8.90
C ARG A 129 12.74 7.85 -9.36
N GLN A 130 12.14 9.01 -9.18
CA GLN A 130 12.85 10.29 -9.24
C GLN A 130 12.85 10.94 -7.85
N ILE A 131 13.97 11.51 -7.45
CA ILE A 131 14.16 12.14 -6.15
C ILE A 131 14.52 13.61 -6.35
N ARG A 132 13.85 14.48 -5.61
CA ARG A 132 14.23 15.88 -5.42
C ARG A 132 14.23 16.22 -3.94
N TYR A 133 15.02 17.22 -3.59
CA TYR A 133 15.26 17.61 -2.22
C TYR A 133 14.67 18.97 -1.90
N LEU A 134 13.92 19.01 -0.81
CA LEU A 134 13.56 20.20 -0.08
C LEU A 134 14.74 20.64 0.80
N PRO A 135 14.85 21.94 1.11
CA PRO A 135 15.92 22.43 1.97
C PRO A 135 15.85 21.83 3.38
N SER A 136 16.99 21.79 4.07
CA SER A 136 17.13 21.14 5.38
C SER A 136 16.38 21.82 6.52
N ASN A 137 15.87 23.04 6.32
CA ASN A 137 15.01 23.74 7.29
C ASN A 137 13.55 23.26 7.27
N ILE A 138 13.16 22.44 6.28
CA ILE A 138 11.83 21.84 6.24
C ILE A 138 11.78 20.67 7.23
N ASP A 139 10.78 20.69 8.11
CA ASP A 139 10.59 19.70 9.15
C ASP A 139 9.34 18.86 8.87
N LEU A 140 9.51 17.79 8.08
CA LEU A 140 8.44 16.83 7.83
C LEU A 140 8.33 15.84 8.99
N LYS A 141 7.13 15.73 9.55
CA LYS A 141 6.81 14.82 10.67
C LYS A 141 6.15 13.52 10.21
N GLY A 142 5.61 13.49 9.00
CA GLY A 142 5.00 12.28 8.46
C GLY A 142 5.26 12.19 6.98
N SER A 143 5.01 11.01 6.43
CA SER A 143 4.99 10.81 5.00
C SER A 143 3.58 10.94 4.45
N ILE A 144 3.47 11.62 3.32
CA ILE A 144 2.23 11.77 2.55
C ILE A 144 2.48 11.16 1.18
N TYR A 145 1.67 10.17 0.82
CA TYR A 145 1.67 9.49 -0.46
C TYR A 145 0.37 9.83 -1.19
N VAL A 146 0.46 10.22 -2.45
CA VAL A 146 -0.71 10.51 -3.28
C VAL A 146 -0.69 9.61 -4.51
N TYR A 147 -1.76 8.85 -4.70
CA TYR A 147 -1.94 7.85 -5.76
C TYR A 147 -3.43 7.73 -6.09
N GLY A 148 -3.80 7.58 -7.36
CA GLY A 148 -5.22 7.52 -7.74
C GLY A 148 -5.99 8.68 -7.12
N ASN A 149 -7.15 8.44 -6.52
CA ASN A 149 -7.91 9.44 -5.72
C ASN A 149 -7.65 9.36 -4.21
N ASN A 150 -6.52 8.80 -3.81
CA ASN A 150 -6.23 8.40 -2.44
C ASN A 150 -4.98 9.09 -1.90
N ILE A 151 -4.99 9.30 -0.59
CA ILE A 151 -3.87 9.88 0.15
C ILE A 151 -3.50 8.92 1.27
N GLY A 152 -2.32 8.33 1.19
CA GLY A 152 -1.74 7.56 2.29
C GLY A 152 -0.95 8.48 3.21
N VAL A 153 -1.20 8.38 4.52
CA VAL A 153 -0.42 9.10 5.54
C VAL A 153 0.22 8.07 6.46
N ILE A 154 1.52 8.27 6.73
CA ILE A 154 2.26 7.55 7.76
C ILE A 154 2.78 8.62 8.73
N SER A 155 2.24 8.65 9.95
CA SER A 155 2.56 9.66 10.95
C SER A 155 3.90 9.38 11.65
N THR A 156 4.31 10.33 12.50
CA THR A 156 5.49 10.18 13.37
C THR A 156 5.40 8.95 14.28
N GLU A 157 6.56 8.55 14.81
CA GLU A 157 6.71 7.61 15.94
C GLU A 157 5.83 7.96 17.15
N LYS A 158 5.50 9.24 17.37
CA LYS A 158 4.64 9.64 18.50
C LYS A 158 3.19 9.15 18.34
N GLU A 159 2.68 9.21 17.12
CA GLU A 159 1.30 8.86 16.80
C GLU A 159 1.17 7.40 16.33
N ASP A 160 2.26 6.81 15.83
CA ASP A 160 2.35 5.43 15.33
C ASP A 160 1.11 4.98 14.54
N SER A 161 0.72 5.83 13.59
CA SER A 161 -0.54 5.72 12.87
C SER A 161 -0.29 5.78 11.38
N ALA A 162 -0.91 4.85 10.66
CA ALA A 162 -1.07 4.93 9.22
C ALA A 162 -2.55 4.96 8.88
N PHE A 163 -2.93 5.77 7.89
CA PHE A 163 -4.30 5.86 7.42
C PHE A 163 -4.37 6.27 5.96
N ILE A 164 -5.51 5.97 5.34
CA ILE A 164 -5.81 6.38 3.97
C ILE A 164 -6.99 7.34 4.01
N ILE A 165 -6.82 8.50 3.38
CA ILE A 165 -7.91 9.43 3.09
C ILE A 165 -8.35 9.18 1.65
N TYR A 166 -9.63 8.86 1.48
CA TYR A 166 -10.24 8.70 0.17
C TYR A 166 -10.95 10.00 -0.18
N SER A 167 -10.35 10.80 -1.07
CA SER A 167 -10.86 12.11 -1.46
C SER A 167 -10.22 12.58 -2.76
N SER A 168 -11.00 12.62 -3.84
CA SER A 168 -10.55 13.08 -5.15
C SER A 168 -10.01 14.52 -5.10
N ASP A 169 -10.74 15.41 -4.45
CA ASP A 169 -10.46 16.86 -4.46
C ASP A 169 -9.24 17.20 -3.60
N LEU A 170 -9.10 16.55 -2.45
CA LEU A 170 -7.91 16.70 -1.62
C LEU A 170 -6.69 16.07 -2.29
N ALA A 171 -6.85 14.90 -2.91
CA ALA A 171 -5.77 14.26 -3.64
C ALA A 171 -5.31 15.11 -4.83
N PHE A 172 -6.25 15.72 -5.56
CA PHE A 172 -5.97 16.69 -6.61
C PHE A 172 -5.20 17.90 -6.08
N SER A 173 -5.71 18.54 -5.02
CA SER A 173 -5.05 19.71 -4.42
C SER A 173 -3.64 19.40 -3.94
N LEU A 174 -3.43 18.23 -3.32
CA LEU A 174 -2.10 17.80 -2.87
C LEU A 174 -1.16 17.47 -4.04
N ARG A 175 -1.66 16.99 -5.19
CA ARG A 175 -0.84 16.85 -6.40
C ARG A 175 -0.38 18.22 -6.88
N GLU A 176 -1.25 19.21 -6.94
CA GLU A 176 -0.86 20.57 -7.35
C GLU A 176 0.21 21.17 -6.42
N VAL A 177 0.04 20.99 -5.10
CA VAL A 177 1.06 21.39 -4.11
C VAL A 177 2.38 20.65 -4.35
N PHE A 178 2.33 19.34 -4.61
CA PHE A 178 3.52 18.56 -4.93
C PHE A 178 4.20 19.06 -6.20
N GLU A 179 3.47 19.32 -7.28
CA GLU A 179 4.06 19.81 -8.54
C GLU A 179 4.75 21.16 -8.36
N PHE A 180 4.15 22.07 -7.59
CA PHE A 180 4.79 23.33 -7.22
C PHE A 180 6.09 23.10 -6.45
N LEU A 181 6.06 22.27 -5.40
CA LEU A 181 7.24 21.94 -4.62
C LEU A 181 8.29 21.19 -5.45
N TRP A 182 7.85 20.39 -6.43
CA TRP A 182 8.71 19.66 -7.34
C TRP A 182 9.55 20.62 -8.17
N GLN A 183 8.96 21.72 -8.66
CA GLN A 183 9.67 22.73 -9.46
C GLN A 183 10.81 23.42 -8.68
N VAL A 184 10.61 23.67 -7.38
CA VAL A 184 11.63 24.31 -6.53
C VAL A 184 12.57 23.31 -5.86
N GLY A 185 12.22 22.02 -5.85
CA GLY A 185 13.05 20.94 -5.34
C GLY A 185 14.34 20.80 -6.14
N MET A 186 15.46 20.62 -5.43
CA MET A 186 16.78 20.50 -6.03
C MET A 186 17.12 19.05 -6.32
N LYS A 187 17.95 18.78 -7.33
CA LYS A 187 18.71 17.53 -7.36
C LYS A 187 19.87 17.63 -6.37
N ASP A 188 20.28 16.50 -5.82
CA ASP A 188 21.56 16.42 -5.10
C ASP A 188 22.74 16.48 -6.07
#